data_AF-A0A8C9WC19-F1
#
_entry.id   AF-A0A8C9WC19-F1
#
_cell.length_a   1.000
_cell.length_b   1.000
_cell.length_c   1.000
_cell.angle_alpha   90.00
_cell.angle_beta   90.00
_cell.angle_gamma   90.00
#
_symmetry.space_group_name_H-M   'P 1'
#
loop_
_entity.id
_entity.type
_entity.pdbx_description
1 polymer ?
#
loop_
_entity_poly.entity_id
_entity_poly.type
_entity_poly.pdbx_seq_one_letter_code
_entity_poly.pdbx_strand_id
1 'polypeptide(L)'
;MSFFNNKLVNIRKSIVPSSSVLANISASDDISCPHHLSNFDVITVEEITVLIRSMKSTTCPLDPIPTKLLKATVSVLAEPIVNIINTSLLNGCVPKALKIAVISPLLKKSNLDCNNPCNYKLISNLPFLSKILEKIVASQIVKYLNHHNIFEKLQSGFRTGHSTETALTRVVNDIIISSDAGQISILMLLDLSAAFDTVDYTILLSRLGNLVGLRGTVLKWFESYLANREQFVLKSDDSTPSISTTVQYGVPQGSVLGPLFFSLYMLPLGDIIRKHNVNFHSYADDTQLYVSFKPDDPSYVVSLTNCFTSRKLWMSNLSLNSSKTEVLVVGGDAKTLDTIASIFTTNGITFKRTDCVKDLGVLLDGKLSFVSHVNALTKSCFLQLRSIAKMQRFLCRWDSEKLVHAFVSSRLDYCNALLLGCPYQTVSRLQLRQNAAARIVTRTRKYDHITPVLKSLHWLPVSYRVDYKILLLTYKAIHGIALAYLCEIINLYIPGRYLCSLDAGYLKVPVINKTSVGGHT
;
A
#
# COMPACT_ATOMS: atom_id res chain seq x y z
N MET A 1 6.57 -8.74 -29.20
CA MET A 1 6.60 -9.85 -28.21
C MET A 1 7.95 -9.94 -27.49
N SER A 2 9.08 -9.90 -28.21
CA SER A 2 10.45 -9.93 -27.63
C SER A 2 10.70 -8.91 -26.53
N PHE A 3 10.16 -7.69 -26.66
CA PHE A 3 10.30 -6.65 -25.63
C PHE A 3 9.74 -7.08 -24.26
N PHE A 4 8.60 -7.76 -24.21
CA PHE A 4 7.97 -8.14 -22.94
C PHE A 4 8.71 -9.30 -22.26
N ASN A 5 9.22 -10.25 -23.06
CA ASN A 5 10.04 -11.34 -22.54
C ASN A 5 11.39 -10.84 -22.01
N ASN A 6 11.99 -9.85 -22.69
CA ASN A 6 13.30 -9.29 -22.31
C ASN A 6 13.21 -8.10 -21.34
N LYS A 7 12.01 -7.65 -20.98
CA LYS A 7 11.81 -6.45 -20.14
C LYS A 7 12.55 -6.57 -18.80
N LEU A 8 12.42 -7.71 -18.13
CA LEU A 8 13.07 -7.98 -16.84
C LEU A 8 14.60 -7.95 -16.96
N VAL A 9 15.13 -8.60 -17.99
CA VAL A 9 16.58 -8.63 -18.28
C VAL A 9 17.11 -7.23 -18.61
N ASN A 10 16.36 -6.44 -19.38
CA ASN A 10 16.73 -5.08 -19.75
C ASN A 10 16.71 -4.12 -18.56
N ILE A 11 15.69 -4.22 -17.69
CA ILE A 11 15.64 -3.44 -16.43
C ILE A 11 16.87 -3.78 -15.59
N ARG A 12 17.25 -5.05 -15.48
CA ARG A 12 18.40 -5.45 -14.65
C ARG A 12 19.75 -5.04 -15.25
N LYS A 13 19.92 -5.06 -16.58
CA LYS A 13 21.12 -4.51 -17.24
C LYS A 13 21.32 -3.02 -16.97
N SER A 14 20.24 -2.28 -16.69
CA SER A 14 20.32 -0.86 -16.30
C SER A 14 20.67 -0.64 -14.82
N ILE A 15 20.61 -1.69 -14.01
CA ILE A 15 21.03 -1.69 -12.61
C ILE A 15 22.51 -2.10 -12.60
N VAL A 16 23.42 -1.13 -12.45
CA VAL A 16 24.86 -1.40 -12.35
C VAL A 16 25.13 -2.18 -11.06
N PRO A 17 25.59 -3.44 -11.11
CA PRO A 17 25.92 -4.16 -9.90
C PRO A 17 27.30 -3.69 -9.41
N SER A 18 27.35 -2.95 -8.32
CA SER A 18 28.61 -2.69 -7.61
C SER A 18 28.99 -3.96 -6.84
N SER A 19 29.98 -4.69 -7.37
CA SER A 19 30.52 -5.95 -6.84
C SER A 19 31.05 -5.85 -5.40
N SER A 20 31.36 -4.65 -4.91
CA SER A 20 31.82 -4.39 -3.53
C SER A 20 30.72 -4.35 -2.47
N VAL A 21 29.43 -4.36 -2.85
CA VAL A 21 28.29 -4.18 -1.92
C VAL A 21 27.75 -5.49 -1.35
N LEU A 22 27.90 -6.61 -2.06
CA LEU A 22 27.41 -7.92 -1.61
C LEU A 22 28.04 -8.38 -0.29
N ALA A 23 29.30 -7.99 -0.03
CA ALA A 23 30.03 -8.38 1.19
C ALA A 23 29.58 -7.63 2.47
N ASN A 24 29.00 -6.42 2.34
CA ASN A 24 28.61 -5.61 3.49
C ASN A 24 27.13 -5.80 3.90
N ILE A 25 26.26 -6.25 2.99
CA ILE A 25 24.85 -6.56 3.33
C ILE A 25 24.77 -7.86 4.12
N SER A 26 25.61 -8.85 3.81
CA SER A 26 25.75 -10.09 4.58
C SER A 26 26.14 -9.86 6.05
N ALA A 27 26.86 -8.78 6.37
CA ALA A 27 27.25 -8.47 7.75
C ALA A 27 26.11 -7.87 8.60
N SER A 28 25.01 -7.42 7.97
CA SER A 28 23.80 -6.96 8.69
C SER A 28 22.72 -8.05 8.85
N ASP A 29 22.91 -9.22 8.25
CA ASP A 29 21.97 -10.34 8.28
C ASP A 29 22.25 -11.34 9.44
N ASP A 30 23.19 -11.04 10.34
CA ASP A 30 23.59 -11.89 11.48
C ASP A 30 22.56 -11.95 12.64
N ILE A 31 21.39 -11.35 12.48
CA ILE A 31 20.30 -11.46 13.47
C ILE A 31 19.51 -12.74 13.18
N SER A 32 19.96 -13.85 13.80
CA SER A 32 19.20 -15.11 13.77
C SER A 32 17.85 -14.93 14.48
N CYS A 33 16.75 -15.17 13.76
CA CYS A 33 15.42 -15.23 14.38
C CYS A 33 15.38 -16.39 15.41
N PRO A 34 14.88 -16.18 16.63
CA PRO A 34 14.79 -17.25 17.65
C PRO A 34 13.68 -18.27 17.36
N HIS A 35 12.73 -17.91 16.50
CA HIS A 35 11.61 -18.75 16.14
C HIS A 35 11.79 -19.33 14.74
N HIS A 36 11.35 -20.58 14.57
CA HIS A 36 11.49 -21.29 13.31
C HIS A 36 10.19 -21.97 12.91
N LEU A 37 9.87 -21.89 11.63
CA LEU A 37 8.79 -22.65 11.01
C LEU A 37 9.38 -23.64 10.00
N SER A 38 9.32 -24.93 10.34
CA SER A 38 9.91 -25.99 9.52
C SER A 38 8.91 -26.73 8.64
N ASN A 39 7.64 -26.81 9.08
CA ASN A 39 6.61 -27.66 8.48
C ASN A 39 5.32 -26.87 8.26
N PHE A 40 4.57 -27.22 7.22
CA PHE A 40 3.21 -26.72 6.99
C PHE A 40 2.17 -27.62 7.66
N ASP A 41 1.05 -27.01 8.06
CA ASP A 41 -0.14 -27.73 8.50
C ASP A 41 -0.88 -28.34 7.32
N VAL A 42 -1.39 -29.56 7.51
CA VAL A 42 -2.22 -30.30 6.54
C VAL A 42 -3.63 -29.73 6.53
N ILE A 43 -4.30 -29.77 5.39
CA ILE A 43 -5.60 -29.14 5.17
C ILE A 43 -6.69 -30.19 5.00
N THR A 44 -7.87 -29.86 5.52
CA THR A 44 -9.08 -30.69 5.44
C THR A 44 -9.93 -30.39 4.21
N VAL A 45 -10.85 -31.31 3.88
CA VAL A 45 -11.79 -31.15 2.76
C VAL A 45 -12.76 -30.00 3.01
N GLU A 46 -13.15 -29.79 4.26
CA GLU A 46 -14.04 -28.71 4.69
C GLU A 46 -13.38 -27.34 4.48
N GLU A 47 -12.14 -27.19 4.95
CA GLU A 47 -11.37 -25.95 4.82
C GLU A 47 -11.18 -25.56 3.35
N ILE A 48 -10.81 -26.52 2.49
CA ILE A 48 -10.64 -26.22 1.07
C ILE A 48 -11.95 -25.84 0.40
N THR A 49 -13.05 -26.47 0.78
CA THR A 49 -14.36 -26.23 0.18
C THR A 49 -14.83 -24.82 0.50
N VAL A 50 -14.66 -24.38 1.75
CA VAL A 50 -14.93 -23.01 2.18
C VAL A 50 -14.02 -22.01 1.44
N LEU A 51 -12.73 -22.32 1.33
CA LEU A 51 -11.77 -21.48 0.64
C LEU A 51 -12.14 -21.28 -0.84
N ILE A 52 -12.35 -22.37 -1.58
CA ILE A 52 -12.71 -22.34 -3.00
C ILE A 52 -13.98 -21.53 -3.23
N ARG A 53 -15.01 -21.72 -2.40
CA ARG A 53 -16.27 -20.96 -2.51
C ARG A 53 -16.04 -19.47 -2.31
N SER A 54 -15.22 -19.07 -1.33
CA SER A 54 -14.96 -17.66 -0.99
C SER A 54 -14.09 -16.90 -2.01
N MET A 55 -13.23 -17.59 -2.76
CA MET A 55 -12.31 -16.95 -3.72
C MET A 55 -13.05 -16.29 -4.89
N LYS A 56 -12.43 -15.35 -5.60
CA LYS A 56 -13.02 -14.79 -6.83
C LYS A 56 -12.95 -15.83 -7.96
N SER A 57 -14.02 -15.92 -8.77
CA SER A 57 -14.08 -16.85 -9.91
C SER A 57 -13.27 -16.30 -11.10
N THR A 58 -11.94 -16.37 -11.02
CA THR A 58 -11.03 -15.96 -12.10
C THR A 58 -10.51 -17.19 -12.83
N THR A 59 -10.84 -17.32 -14.12
CA THR A 59 -10.39 -18.42 -14.97
C THR A 59 -9.07 -18.06 -15.68
N CYS A 60 -8.12 -18.98 -15.65
CA CYS A 60 -6.91 -18.95 -16.47
C CYS A 60 -7.12 -19.77 -17.76
N PRO A 61 -6.55 -19.38 -18.91
CA PRO A 61 -6.56 -20.22 -20.12
C PRO A 61 -5.91 -21.60 -19.93
N LEU A 62 -5.04 -21.74 -18.93
CA LEU A 62 -4.41 -23.02 -18.57
C LEU A 62 -5.27 -23.89 -17.65
N ASP A 63 -6.40 -23.38 -17.16
CA ASP A 63 -7.29 -24.17 -16.30
C ASP A 63 -8.03 -25.21 -17.15
N PRO A 64 -8.12 -26.48 -16.69
CA PRO A 64 -8.78 -27.55 -17.46
C PRO A 64 -10.29 -27.32 -17.59
N ILE A 65 -10.90 -26.59 -16.65
CA ILE A 65 -12.31 -26.23 -16.65
C ILE A 65 -12.49 -24.80 -16.16
N PRO A 66 -13.56 -24.09 -16.57
CA PRO A 66 -13.87 -22.78 -16.03
C PRO A 66 -14.03 -22.80 -14.51
N THR A 67 -13.50 -21.79 -13.82
CA THR A 67 -13.56 -21.73 -12.34
C THR A 67 -14.98 -21.76 -11.79
N LYS A 68 -15.96 -21.23 -12.54
CA LYS A 68 -17.38 -21.30 -12.16
C LYS A 68 -17.87 -22.75 -12.08
N LEU A 69 -17.46 -23.60 -13.03
CA LEU A 69 -17.82 -25.01 -13.06
C LEU A 69 -17.11 -25.77 -11.93
N LEU A 70 -15.81 -25.52 -11.74
CA LEU A 70 -15.03 -26.09 -10.63
C LEU A 70 -15.68 -25.81 -9.27
N LYS A 71 -16.18 -24.58 -9.05
CA LYS A 71 -16.89 -24.22 -7.82
C LYS A 71 -18.23 -24.94 -7.67
N ALA A 72 -18.96 -25.14 -8.77
CA ALA A 72 -20.22 -25.86 -8.76
C ALA A 72 -20.03 -27.36 -8.45
N THR A 73 -18.90 -27.94 -8.86
CA THR A 73 -18.56 -29.36 -8.65
C THR A 73 -17.55 -29.59 -7.51
N VAL A 74 -17.35 -28.60 -6.64
CA VAL A 74 -16.32 -28.65 -5.58
C VAL A 74 -16.51 -29.83 -4.64
N SER A 75 -17.74 -30.27 -4.38
CA SER A 75 -18.03 -31.43 -3.52
C SER A 75 -17.38 -32.73 -4.00
N VAL A 76 -17.19 -32.87 -5.32
CA VAL A 76 -16.55 -34.05 -5.93
C VAL A 76 -15.05 -33.84 -6.09
N LEU A 77 -14.62 -32.62 -6.42
CA LEU A 77 -13.22 -32.31 -6.71
C LEU A 77 -12.38 -31.97 -5.47
N ALA A 78 -13.00 -31.72 -4.31
CA ALA A 78 -12.30 -31.25 -3.12
C ALA A 78 -11.24 -32.25 -2.65
N GLU A 79 -11.57 -33.54 -2.56
CA GLU A 79 -10.64 -34.58 -2.08
C GLU A 79 -9.39 -34.73 -2.96
N PRO A 80 -9.50 -34.86 -4.31
CA PRO A 80 -8.33 -34.81 -5.19
C PRO A 80 -7.49 -33.53 -5.03
N ILE A 81 -8.14 -32.37 -4.89
CA ILE A 81 -7.45 -31.09 -4.72
C ILE A 81 -6.66 -31.05 -3.41
N VAL A 82 -7.26 -31.52 -2.31
CA VAL A 82 -6.61 -31.64 -1.00
C VAL A 82 -5.39 -32.54 -1.08
N ASN A 83 -5.52 -33.70 -1.73
CA ASN A 83 -4.40 -34.63 -1.88
C ASN A 83 -3.23 -33.99 -2.64
N ILE A 84 -3.49 -33.27 -3.74
CA ILE A 84 -2.45 -32.56 -4.48
C ILE A 84 -1.76 -31.50 -3.60
N ILE A 85 -2.54 -30.72 -2.85
CA ILE A 85 -2.01 -29.63 -2.02
C ILE A 85 -1.21 -30.17 -0.84
N ASN A 86 -1.77 -31.12 -0.08
CA ASN A 86 -1.10 -31.71 1.07
C ASN A 86 0.19 -32.42 0.65
N THR A 87 0.19 -33.11 -0.50
CA THR A 87 1.41 -33.70 -1.07
C THR A 87 2.46 -32.63 -1.41
N SER A 88 2.05 -31.48 -1.94
CA SER A 88 2.95 -30.35 -2.21
C SER A 88 3.54 -29.78 -0.91
N LEU A 89 2.71 -29.58 0.12
CA LEU A 89 3.11 -29.00 1.41
C LEU A 89 4.07 -29.92 2.18
N LEU A 90 3.73 -31.22 2.28
CA LEU A 90 4.53 -32.20 3.02
C LEU A 90 5.91 -32.43 2.38
N ASN A 91 5.97 -32.49 1.04
CA ASN A 91 7.22 -32.71 0.32
C ASN A 91 8.03 -31.41 0.10
N GLY A 92 7.44 -30.24 0.37
CA GLY A 92 8.07 -28.96 0.10
C GLY A 92 8.34 -28.72 -1.40
N CYS A 93 7.43 -29.15 -2.29
CA CYS A 93 7.63 -29.05 -3.73
C CYS A 93 6.37 -28.57 -4.46
N VAL A 94 6.52 -27.62 -5.39
CA VAL A 94 5.41 -27.07 -6.18
C VAL A 94 5.31 -27.79 -7.54
N PRO A 95 4.13 -28.33 -7.91
CA PRO A 95 3.94 -29.01 -9.19
C PRO A 95 4.29 -28.12 -10.39
N LYS A 96 5.00 -28.67 -11.39
CA LYS A 96 5.46 -27.92 -12.59
C LYS A 96 4.32 -27.20 -13.30
N ALA A 97 3.15 -27.83 -13.44
CA ALA A 97 1.98 -27.24 -14.08
C ALA A 97 1.48 -25.95 -13.37
N LEU A 98 1.72 -25.82 -12.07
CA LEU A 98 1.30 -24.65 -11.28
C LEU A 98 2.33 -23.51 -11.30
N LYS A 99 3.49 -23.73 -11.93
CA LYS A 99 4.60 -22.75 -12.05
C LYS A 99 4.63 -22.00 -13.38
N ILE A 100 3.62 -22.21 -14.24
CA ILE A 100 3.48 -21.56 -15.54
C ILE A 100 2.53 -20.37 -15.41
N ALA A 101 2.93 -19.21 -15.94
CA ALA A 101 2.14 -17.98 -15.95
C ALA A 101 1.80 -17.50 -17.36
N VAL A 102 0.54 -17.12 -17.59
CA VAL A 102 0.13 -16.45 -18.84
C VAL A 102 0.19 -14.95 -18.62
N ILE A 103 1.02 -14.24 -19.38
CA ILE A 103 1.16 -12.78 -19.27
C ILE A 103 0.13 -12.09 -20.16
N SER A 104 -0.67 -11.22 -19.54
CA SER A 104 -1.55 -10.28 -20.24
C SER A 104 -1.03 -8.85 -20.07
N PRO A 105 -0.64 -8.15 -21.16
CA PRO A 105 -0.20 -6.77 -21.09
C PRO A 105 -1.41 -5.84 -20.90
N LEU A 106 -1.40 -5.04 -19.83
CA LEU A 106 -2.43 -4.05 -19.52
C LEU A 106 -1.84 -2.64 -19.57
N LEU A 107 -2.49 -1.71 -20.26
CA LEU A 107 -2.03 -0.32 -20.33
C LEU A 107 -2.15 0.36 -18.95
N LYS A 108 -1.07 1.00 -18.47
CA LYS A 108 -1.01 1.62 -17.12
C LYS A 108 -2.04 2.72 -16.91
N LYS A 109 -2.34 3.51 -17.94
CA LYS A 109 -3.37 4.55 -17.95
C LYS A 109 -3.99 4.61 -19.34
N SER A 110 -5.30 4.82 -19.42
CA SER A 110 -6.05 4.81 -20.68
C SER A 110 -5.66 5.91 -21.67
N ASN A 111 -4.98 6.96 -21.21
CA ASN A 111 -4.55 8.09 -22.02
C ASN A 111 -3.08 8.00 -22.49
N LEU A 112 -2.38 6.91 -22.19
CA LEU A 112 -1.01 6.69 -22.63
C LEU A 112 -0.98 6.09 -24.04
N ASP A 113 0.11 6.36 -24.77
CA ASP A 113 0.31 5.80 -26.10
C ASP A 113 0.39 4.27 -26.06
N CYS A 114 -0.50 3.61 -26.81
CA CYS A 114 -0.59 2.16 -26.95
C CYS A 114 0.58 1.56 -27.74
N ASN A 115 1.30 2.35 -28.53
CA ASN A 115 2.43 1.89 -29.33
C ASN A 115 3.72 1.79 -28.52
N ASN A 116 3.78 2.45 -27.36
CA ASN A 116 4.95 2.40 -26.48
C ASN A 116 4.82 1.24 -25.46
N PRO A 117 5.65 0.19 -25.56
CA PRO A 117 5.53 -0.98 -24.70
C PRO A 117 5.93 -0.71 -23.23
N CYS A 118 6.62 0.40 -22.92
CA CYS A 118 6.91 0.83 -21.55
C CYS A 118 5.66 1.26 -20.77
N ASN A 119 4.58 1.59 -21.49
CA ASN A 119 3.29 1.99 -20.92
C ASN A 119 2.46 0.80 -20.43
N TYR A 120 2.88 -0.44 -20.68
CA TYR A 120 2.18 -1.63 -20.23
C TYR A 120 2.72 -2.17 -18.90
N LYS A 121 1.79 -2.60 -18.06
CA LYS A 121 2.01 -3.44 -16.89
C LYS A 121 1.75 -4.89 -17.31
N LEU A 122 2.64 -5.80 -16.92
CA LEU A 122 2.51 -7.22 -17.26
C LEU A 122 1.81 -7.91 -16.10
N ILE A 123 0.61 -8.42 -16.33
CA ILE A 123 -0.16 -9.14 -15.32
C ILE A 123 0.00 -10.63 -15.58
N SER A 124 0.47 -11.36 -14.58
CA SER A 124 0.60 -12.80 -14.60
C SER A 124 -0.73 -13.44 -14.21
N ASN A 125 -1.41 -14.07 -15.18
CA ASN A 125 -2.54 -14.93 -14.93
C ASN A 125 -2.07 -16.34 -14.60
N LEU A 126 -2.21 -16.73 -13.34
CA LEU A 126 -1.84 -18.04 -12.82
C LEU A 126 -3.06 -18.98 -12.81
N PRO A 127 -2.84 -20.31 -12.99
CA PRO A 127 -3.88 -21.32 -12.83
C PRO A 127 -4.63 -21.16 -11.49
N PHE A 128 -5.93 -21.43 -11.49
CA PHE A 128 -6.76 -21.27 -10.29
C PHE A 128 -6.26 -22.15 -9.13
N LEU A 129 -5.84 -23.38 -9.42
CA LEU A 129 -5.26 -24.29 -8.42
C LEU A 129 -3.94 -23.76 -7.83
N SER A 130 -3.13 -23.06 -8.63
CA SER A 130 -1.91 -22.40 -8.16
C SER A 130 -2.25 -21.31 -7.14
N LYS A 131 -3.28 -20.49 -7.43
CA LYS A 131 -3.77 -19.46 -6.50
C LYS A 131 -4.34 -20.03 -5.21
N ILE A 132 -4.99 -21.20 -5.25
CA ILE A 132 -5.48 -21.89 -4.04
C ILE A 132 -4.28 -22.28 -3.16
N LEU A 133 -3.30 -22.99 -3.74
CA LEU A 133 -2.09 -23.43 -3.05
C LEU A 133 -1.33 -22.25 -2.44
N GLU A 134 -1.12 -21.18 -3.21
CA GLU A 134 -0.48 -19.95 -2.72
C GLU A 134 -1.25 -19.30 -1.57
N LYS A 135 -2.59 -19.28 -1.63
CA LYS A 135 -3.43 -18.66 -0.60
C LYS A 135 -3.34 -19.41 0.74
N ILE A 136 -3.26 -20.72 0.68
CA ILE A 136 -3.06 -21.61 1.83
C ILE A 136 -1.71 -21.35 2.48
N VAL A 137 -0.64 -21.39 1.68
CA VAL A 137 0.73 -21.12 2.17
C VAL A 137 0.79 -19.72 2.76
N ALA A 138 0.26 -18.71 2.06
CA ALA A 138 0.21 -17.35 2.55
C ALA A 138 -0.53 -17.24 3.90
N SER A 139 -1.63 -17.96 4.09
CA SER A 139 -2.39 -17.95 5.34
C SER A 139 -1.58 -18.48 6.51
N GLN A 140 -0.91 -19.62 6.34
CA GLN A 140 -0.08 -20.22 7.39
C GLN A 140 1.13 -19.34 7.73
N ILE A 141 1.79 -18.76 6.71
CA ILE A 141 2.94 -17.88 6.91
C ILE A 141 2.53 -16.56 7.57
N VAL A 142 1.43 -15.94 7.14
CA VAL A 142 0.93 -14.70 7.77
C VAL A 142 0.53 -14.95 9.23
N LYS A 143 -0.04 -16.12 9.55
CA LYS A 143 -0.34 -16.51 10.94
C LYS A 143 0.94 -16.58 11.78
N TYR A 144 1.98 -17.26 11.28
CA TYR A 144 3.30 -17.34 11.94
C TYR A 144 3.93 -15.95 12.14
N LEU A 145 3.99 -15.14 11.09
CA LEU A 145 4.58 -13.80 11.12
C LEU A 145 3.88 -12.86 12.12
N ASN A 146 2.55 -12.93 12.20
CA ASN A 146 1.79 -12.14 13.17
C ASN A 146 2.00 -12.65 14.60
N HIS A 147 2.03 -13.97 14.82
CA HIS A 147 2.23 -14.54 16.15
C HIS A 147 3.58 -14.15 16.76
N HIS A 148 4.64 -14.05 15.93
CA HIS A 148 5.98 -13.68 16.38
C HIS A 148 6.35 -12.20 16.13
N ASN A 149 5.39 -11.36 15.71
CA ASN A 149 5.60 -9.93 15.42
C ASN A 149 6.78 -9.63 14.47
N ILE A 150 6.97 -10.47 13.44
CA ILE A 150 8.11 -10.36 12.50
C ILE A 150 7.90 -9.25 11.47
N PHE A 151 6.64 -8.90 11.16
CA PHE A 151 6.36 -7.85 10.18
C PHE A 151 6.89 -6.48 10.63
N GLU A 152 7.48 -5.75 9.69
CA GLU A 152 7.81 -4.34 9.87
C GLU A 152 6.56 -3.53 10.26
N LYS A 153 6.60 -2.89 11.44
CA LYS A 153 5.49 -2.10 12.00
C LYS A 153 5.03 -0.98 11.07
N LEU A 154 5.97 -0.31 10.39
CA LEU A 154 5.71 0.86 9.52
C LEU A 154 5.54 0.49 8.04
N GLN A 155 5.32 -0.79 7.73
CA GLN A 155 4.90 -1.25 6.40
C GLN A 155 3.40 -1.55 6.42
N SER A 156 2.62 -0.78 5.67
CA SER A 156 1.16 -0.85 5.61
C SER A 156 0.60 -1.45 4.32
N GLY A 157 1.44 -1.68 3.31
CA GLY A 157 1.00 -2.29 2.06
C GLY A 157 0.53 -3.73 2.23
N PHE A 158 -0.62 -4.07 1.64
CA PHE A 158 -1.13 -5.44 1.55
C PHE A 158 -1.32 -6.18 2.89
N ARG A 159 -1.44 -5.45 4.00
CA ARG A 159 -1.65 -6.02 5.33
C ARG A 159 -3.08 -5.80 5.82
N THR A 160 -3.61 -6.81 6.50
CA THR A 160 -4.96 -6.77 7.09
C THR A 160 -5.03 -5.71 8.18
N GLY A 161 -6.05 -4.85 8.13
CA GLY A 161 -6.23 -3.76 9.09
C GLY A 161 -5.43 -2.49 8.76
N HIS A 162 -4.48 -2.55 7.83
CA HIS A 162 -3.76 -1.39 7.32
C HIS A 162 -4.50 -0.75 6.14
N SER A 163 -4.38 0.56 6.00
CA SER A 163 -4.88 1.31 4.85
C SER A 163 -3.98 2.51 4.54
N THR A 164 -4.14 3.10 3.35
CA THR A 164 -3.49 4.36 2.99
C THR A 164 -3.84 5.46 3.98
N GLU A 165 -5.09 5.53 4.43
CA GLU A 165 -5.56 6.46 5.45
C GLU A 165 -4.81 6.29 6.78
N THR A 166 -4.63 5.06 7.28
CA THR A 166 -3.89 4.84 8.54
C THR A 166 -2.41 5.21 8.42
N ALA A 167 -1.78 4.98 7.26
CA ALA A 167 -0.40 5.34 7.01
C ALA A 167 -0.21 6.86 6.96
N LEU A 168 -1.03 7.54 6.15
CA LEU A 168 -0.99 9.00 6.05
C LEU A 168 -1.35 9.68 7.37
N THR A 169 -2.30 9.12 8.15
CA THR A 169 -2.66 9.68 9.47
C THR A 169 -1.45 9.71 10.39
N ARG A 170 -0.63 8.64 10.40
CA ARG A 170 0.59 8.60 11.21
C ARG A 170 1.59 9.68 10.77
N VAL A 171 1.89 9.74 9.48
CA VAL A 171 2.91 10.66 8.95
C VAL A 171 2.48 12.13 9.11
N VAL A 172 1.24 12.45 8.75
CA VAL A 172 0.69 13.81 8.87
C VAL A 172 0.65 14.23 10.35
N ASN A 173 0.26 13.34 11.26
CA ASN A 173 0.28 13.61 12.70
C ASN A 173 1.70 13.97 13.19
N ASP A 174 2.70 13.15 12.83
CA ASP A 174 4.09 13.40 13.26
C ASP A 174 4.60 14.75 12.73
N ILE A 175 4.28 15.10 11.48
CA ILE A 175 4.65 16.39 10.89
C ILE A 175 3.93 17.56 11.58
N ILE A 176 2.64 17.43 11.88
CA ILE A 176 1.86 18.48 12.57
C ILE A 176 2.42 18.72 13.97
N ILE A 177 2.71 17.65 14.74
CA ILE A 177 3.30 17.76 16.09
C ILE A 177 4.66 18.45 16.03
N SER A 178 5.53 18.05 15.09
CA SER A 178 6.82 18.70 14.89
C SER A 178 6.68 20.17 14.54
N SER A 179 5.71 20.52 13.69
CA SER A 179 5.46 21.90 13.30
C SER A 179 5.01 22.77 14.47
N ASP A 180 4.13 22.24 15.31
CA ASP A 180 3.69 22.86 16.56
C ASP A 180 4.88 23.18 17.48
N ALA A 181 5.83 22.25 17.57
CA ALA A 181 7.07 22.39 18.32
C ALA A 181 8.10 23.35 17.69
N GLY A 182 7.79 24.04 16.59
CA GLY A 182 8.72 24.98 15.96
C GLY A 182 9.69 24.36 14.96
N GLN A 183 9.54 23.07 14.64
CA GLN A 183 10.44 22.36 13.74
C GLN A 183 10.03 22.52 12.27
N ILE A 184 11.00 22.29 11.39
CA ILE A 184 10.83 22.15 9.94
C ILE A 184 10.83 20.66 9.64
N SER A 185 9.89 20.21 8.82
CA SER A 185 9.79 18.82 8.41
C SER A 185 10.04 18.67 6.91
N ILE A 186 10.83 17.66 6.55
CA ILE A 186 11.05 17.26 5.16
C ILE A 186 10.37 15.91 4.97
N LEU A 187 9.49 15.81 3.97
CA LEU A 187 8.85 14.58 3.53
C LEU A 187 9.36 14.25 2.12
N MET A 188 9.93 13.07 1.96
CA MET A 188 10.43 12.57 0.68
C MET A 188 9.64 11.33 0.27
N LEU A 189 9.11 11.35 -0.95
CA LEU A 189 8.39 10.23 -1.56
C LEU A 189 9.33 9.52 -2.54
N LEU A 190 9.75 8.30 -2.20
CA LEU A 190 10.63 7.49 -3.03
C LEU A 190 9.82 6.68 -4.04
N ASP A 191 10.18 6.78 -5.33
CA ASP A 191 9.63 5.92 -6.40
C ASP A 191 10.61 4.80 -6.75
N LEU A 192 10.19 3.56 -6.53
CA LEU A 192 10.92 2.36 -6.94
C LEU A 192 10.54 1.97 -8.36
N SER A 193 11.53 1.85 -9.25
CA SER A 193 11.26 1.42 -10.62
C SER A 193 11.05 -0.09 -10.67
N ALA A 194 9.81 -0.50 -10.96
CA ALA A 194 9.46 -1.90 -11.21
C ALA A 194 9.86 -2.83 -10.04
N ALA A 195 9.54 -2.42 -8.80
CA ALA A 195 10.00 -3.06 -7.58
C ALA A 195 9.69 -4.57 -7.48
N PHE A 196 8.51 -5.00 -7.94
CA PHE A 196 8.15 -6.42 -7.99
C PHE A 196 8.96 -7.20 -9.03
N ASP A 197 9.37 -6.55 -10.11
CA ASP A 197 10.06 -7.15 -11.25
C ASP A 197 11.57 -7.32 -10.99
N THR A 198 12.13 -6.62 -9.99
CA THR A 198 13.56 -6.59 -9.65
C THR A 198 13.95 -7.46 -8.47
N VAL A 199 13.00 -8.12 -7.80
CA VAL A 199 13.27 -8.97 -6.63
C VAL A 199 14.22 -10.11 -7.01
N ASP A 200 15.33 -10.21 -6.28
CA ASP A 200 16.31 -11.28 -6.45
C ASP A 200 15.95 -12.51 -5.59
N TYR A 201 15.91 -13.69 -6.20
CA TYR A 201 15.53 -14.93 -5.50
C TYR A 201 16.57 -15.37 -4.47
N THR A 202 17.86 -15.15 -4.71
CA THR A 202 18.93 -15.55 -3.77
C THR A 202 18.85 -14.73 -2.49
N ILE A 203 18.68 -13.40 -2.63
CA ILE A 203 18.50 -12.49 -1.50
C ILE A 203 17.18 -12.79 -0.79
N LEU A 204 16.09 -13.01 -1.53
CA LEU A 204 14.79 -13.33 -0.93
C LEU A 204 14.87 -14.63 -0.11
N LEU A 205 15.41 -15.71 -0.67
CA LEU A 205 15.54 -17.00 0.03
C LEU A 205 16.45 -16.90 1.26
N SER A 206 17.58 -16.17 1.15
CA SER A 206 18.46 -15.89 2.29
C SER A 206 17.71 -15.18 3.41
N ARG A 207 16.92 -14.13 3.09
CA ARG A 207 16.12 -13.39 4.07
C ARG A 207 15.01 -14.24 4.69
N LEU A 208 14.35 -15.09 3.89
CA LEU A 208 13.33 -16.02 4.38
C LEU A 208 13.94 -17.04 5.38
N GLY A 209 15.16 -17.52 5.12
CA GLY A 209 15.87 -18.42 6.03
C GLY A 209 16.35 -17.72 7.30
N ASN A 210 17.12 -16.65 7.15
CA ASN A 210 17.88 -16.04 8.24
C ASN A 210 17.04 -15.08 9.10
N LEU A 211 16.31 -14.16 8.46
CA LEU A 211 15.56 -13.10 9.15
C LEU A 211 14.18 -13.55 9.60
N VAL A 212 13.48 -14.31 8.75
CA VAL A 212 12.11 -14.81 9.05
C VAL A 212 12.16 -16.11 9.84
N GLY A 213 13.23 -16.91 9.71
CA GLY A 213 13.40 -18.18 10.40
C GLY A 213 12.71 -19.37 9.71
N LEU A 214 12.44 -19.30 8.40
CA LEU A 214 11.84 -20.43 7.69
C LEU A 214 12.87 -21.53 7.44
N ARG A 215 12.54 -22.77 7.76
CA ARG A 215 13.45 -23.93 7.63
C ARG A 215 12.71 -25.14 7.03
N GLY A 216 13.41 -26.27 6.91
CA GLY A 216 12.79 -27.56 6.61
C GLY A 216 12.02 -27.61 5.28
N THR A 217 10.83 -28.20 5.30
CA THR A 217 9.98 -28.34 4.11
C THR A 217 9.42 -27.01 3.64
N VAL A 218 9.22 -26.06 4.56
CA VAL A 218 8.72 -24.72 4.25
C VAL A 218 9.70 -23.95 3.37
N LEU A 219 10.99 -23.91 3.73
CA LEU A 219 12.00 -23.22 2.91
C LEU A 219 12.17 -23.90 1.56
N LYS A 220 12.23 -25.24 1.53
CA LYS A 220 12.29 -26.03 0.28
C LYS A 220 11.11 -25.75 -0.65
N TRP A 221 9.92 -25.55 -0.08
CA TRP A 221 8.73 -25.19 -0.86
C TRP A 221 8.91 -23.86 -1.58
N PHE A 222 9.47 -22.85 -0.90
CA PHE A 222 9.77 -21.56 -1.50
C PHE A 222 10.86 -21.62 -2.58
N GLU A 223 11.91 -22.40 -2.35
CA GLU A 223 12.92 -22.69 -3.37
C GLU A 223 12.27 -23.31 -4.61
N SER A 224 11.42 -24.32 -4.43
CA SER A 224 10.71 -25.00 -5.51
C SER A 224 9.71 -24.08 -6.24
N TYR A 225 9.04 -23.18 -5.50
CA TYR A 225 8.09 -22.21 -6.04
C TYR A 225 8.76 -21.18 -6.96
N LEU A 226 9.96 -20.70 -6.60
CA LEU A 226 10.72 -19.71 -7.37
C LEU A 226 11.55 -20.34 -8.49
N ALA A 227 11.97 -21.61 -8.34
CA ALA A 227 12.78 -22.31 -9.32
C ALA A 227 11.99 -22.78 -10.55
N ASN A 228 12.62 -22.67 -11.73
CA ASN A 228 12.13 -23.17 -13.01
C ASN A 228 10.70 -22.69 -13.34
N ARG A 229 10.41 -21.41 -13.04
CA ARG A 229 9.15 -20.77 -13.43
C ARG A 229 9.21 -20.38 -14.90
N GLU A 230 8.10 -20.60 -15.59
CA GLU A 230 7.96 -20.28 -17.01
C GLU A 230 6.82 -19.28 -17.21
N GLN A 231 6.97 -18.40 -18.19
CA GLN A 231 5.94 -17.47 -18.60
C GLN A 231 5.88 -17.31 -20.11
N PHE A 232 4.68 -17.07 -20.64
CA PHE A 232 4.48 -16.71 -22.04
C PHE A 232 3.38 -15.65 -22.17
N VAL A 233 3.45 -14.84 -23.23
CA VAL A 233 2.48 -13.78 -23.51
C VAL A 233 1.38 -14.32 -24.41
N LEU A 234 0.13 -14.07 -24.02
CA LEU A 234 -1.05 -14.30 -24.86
C LEU A 234 -1.72 -12.94 -25.09
N LYS A 235 -1.89 -12.52 -26.35
CA LYS A 235 -2.68 -11.32 -26.67
C LYS A 235 -4.17 -11.68 -26.60
N SER A 236 -5.01 -10.74 -26.17
CA SER A 236 -6.46 -10.96 -26.07
C SER A 236 -7.11 -11.34 -27.40
N ASP A 237 -6.51 -10.93 -28.53
CA ASP A 237 -7.06 -11.08 -29.87
C ASP A 237 -6.34 -12.15 -30.71
N ASP A 238 -5.31 -12.80 -30.17
CA ASP A 238 -4.45 -13.72 -30.90
C ASP A 238 -4.33 -15.03 -30.13
N SER A 239 -4.81 -16.14 -30.72
CA SER A 239 -4.80 -17.47 -30.12
C SER A 239 -3.40 -18.11 -30.10
N THR A 240 -2.39 -17.43 -30.68
CA THR A 240 -1.03 -17.95 -30.76
C THR A 240 -0.20 -17.51 -29.53
N PRO A 241 0.24 -18.44 -28.67
CA PRO A 241 1.09 -18.11 -27.54
C PRO A 241 2.50 -17.73 -28.01
N SER A 242 3.15 -16.79 -27.30
CA SER A 242 4.58 -16.54 -27.53
C SER A 242 5.44 -17.72 -27.06
N ILE A 243 6.71 -17.73 -27.47
CA ILE A 243 7.73 -18.64 -26.92
C ILE A 243 7.79 -18.51 -25.39
N SER A 244 7.76 -19.66 -24.69
CA SER A 244 7.92 -19.74 -23.23
C SER A 244 9.30 -19.26 -22.81
N THR A 245 9.37 -18.44 -21.76
CA THR A 245 10.62 -17.88 -21.23
C THR A 245 10.72 -18.16 -19.74
N THR A 246 11.89 -18.58 -19.29
CA THR A 246 12.17 -18.81 -17.86
C THR A 246 12.29 -17.49 -17.11
N VAL A 247 11.63 -17.40 -15.94
CA VAL A 247 11.65 -16.22 -15.08
C VAL A 247 12.78 -16.35 -14.06
N GLN A 248 13.85 -15.60 -14.25
CA GLN A 248 15.02 -15.62 -13.35
C GLN A 248 14.90 -14.66 -12.16
N TYR A 249 14.03 -13.64 -12.25
CA TYR A 249 13.90 -12.58 -11.27
C TYR A 249 12.48 -12.06 -11.19
N GLY A 250 12.17 -11.39 -10.09
CA GLY A 250 10.91 -10.74 -9.87
C GLY A 250 9.81 -11.70 -9.45
N VAL A 251 8.78 -11.14 -8.84
CA VAL A 251 7.65 -11.91 -8.34
C VAL A 251 6.44 -11.69 -9.26
N PRO A 252 5.70 -12.76 -9.66
CA PRO A 252 4.62 -12.61 -10.63
C PRO A 252 3.55 -11.62 -10.18
N GLN A 253 3.33 -10.57 -10.97
CA GLN A 253 2.32 -9.54 -10.68
C GLN A 253 0.91 -10.12 -10.92
N GLY A 254 0.23 -10.52 -9.84
CA GLY A 254 -1.03 -11.27 -9.90
C GLY A 254 -1.00 -12.58 -9.11
N SER A 255 0.17 -12.97 -8.60
CA SER A 255 0.30 -14.00 -7.56
C SER A 255 -0.28 -13.53 -6.23
N VAL A 256 -0.76 -14.50 -5.44
CA VAL A 256 -1.24 -14.28 -4.07
C VAL A 256 -0.06 -14.07 -3.13
N LEU A 257 1.06 -14.77 -3.36
CA LEU A 257 2.28 -14.62 -2.56
C LEU A 257 3.11 -13.38 -2.93
N GLY A 258 2.85 -12.76 -4.09
CA GLY A 258 3.61 -11.61 -4.58
C GLY A 258 3.79 -10.47 -3.58
N PRO A 259 2.68 -9.92 -3.07
CA PRO A 259 2.71 -8.91 -2.02
C PRO A 259 3.45 -9.31 -0.74
N LEU A 260 3.32 -10.58 -0.34
CA LEU A 260 3.96 -11.10 0.87
C LEU A 260 5.48 -11.16 0.70
N PHE A 261 5.95 -11.71 -0.43
CA PHE A 261 7.39 -11.75 -0.72
C PHE A 261 8.00 -10.36 -0.80
N PHE A 262 7.30 -9.41 -1.42
CA PHE A 262 7.80 -8.04 -1.46
C PHE A 262 7.90 -7.43 -0.06
N SER A 263 6.89 -7.63 0.78
CA SER A 263 6.91 -7.15 2.17
C SER A 263 8.06 -7.76 2.97
N LEU A 264 8.31 -9.06 2.81
CA LEU A 264 9.42 -9.78 3.48
C LEU A 264 10.79 -9.37 2.93
N TYR A 265 10.88 -9.12 1.63
CA TYR A 265 12.08 -8.61 0.99
C TYR A 265 12.47 -7.25 1.58
N MET A 266 11.50 -6.39 1.86
CA MET A 266 11.74 -5.04 2.38
C MET A 266 12.02 -4.97 3.90
N LEU A 267 11.96 -6.09 4.64
CA LEU A 267 12.11 -6.08 6.11
C LEU A 267 13.35 -5.35 6.64
N PRO A 268 14.58 -5.55 6.11
CA PRO A 268 15.77 -4.89 6.65
C PRO A 268 15.76 -3.36 6.50
N LEU A 269 14.92 -2.84 5.60
CA LEU A 269 14.87 -1.41 5.30
C LEU A 269 14.56 -0.59 6.54
N GLY A 270 13.62 -1.06 7.36
CA GLY A 270 13.18 -0.30 8.51
C GLY A 270 14.30 -0.08 9.53
N ASP A 271 15.05 -1.13 9.82
CA ASP A 271 16.16 -1.07 10.78
C ASP A 271 17.33 -0.22 10.26
N ILE A 272 17.59 -0.27 8.95
CA ILE A 272 18.61 0.56 8.32
C ILE A 272 18.23 2.04 8.41
N ILE A 273 16.97 2.39 8.13
CA ILE A 273 16.50 3.78 8.19
C ILE A 273 16.55 4.30 9.64
N ARG A 274 16.09 3.49 10.61
CA ARG A 274 16.11 3.86 12.03
C ARG A 274 17.52 4.13 12.56
N LYS A 275 18.54 3.39 12.09
CA LYS A 275 19.95 3.63 12.45
C LYS A 275 20.43 5.05 12.10
N HIS A 276 19.78 5.73 11.16
CA HIS A 276 20.11 7.09 10.76
C HIS A 276 19.19 8.16 11.36
N ASN A 277 18.38 7.83 12.37
CA ASN A 277 17.40 8.75 12.99
C ASN A 277 16.42 9.39 11.99
N VAL A 278 16.10 8.66 10.92
CA VAL A 278 15.08 9.06 9.94
C VAL A 278 13.82 8.25 10.20
N ASN A 279 12.65 8.88 10.11
CA ASN A 279 11.39 8.16 10.17
C ASN A 279 10.97 7.74 8.77
N PHE A 280 10.19 6.66 8.69
CA PHE A 280 9.63 6.22 7.42
C PHE A 280 8.26 5.61 7.60
N HIS A 281 7.52 5.59 6.49
CA HIS A 281 6.34 4.75 6.35
C HIS A 281 6.37 4.16 4.95
N SER A 282 6.08 2.87 4.81
CA SER A 282 5.96 2.23 3.51
C SER A 282 4.52 1.77 3.29
N TYR A 283 4.04 1.92 2.06
CA TYR A 283 2.84 1.26 1.59
C TYR A 283 3.18 0.52 0.30
N ALA A 284 3.48 -0.77 0.45
CA ALA A 284 4.02 -1.58 -0.64
C ALA A 284 5.36 -1.00 -1.11
N ASP A 285 5.49 -0.70 -2.40
CA ASP A 285 6.67 -0.10 -3.03
C ASP A 285 6.79 1.41 -2.79
N ASP A 286 5.68 2.11 -2.51
CA ASP A 286 5.69 3.52 -2.15
C ASP A 286 6.32 3.67 -0.74
N THR A 287 7.54 4.20 -0.68
CA THR A 287 8.25 4.44 0.59
C THR A 287 8.41 5.92 0.80
N GLN A 288 7.95 6.41 1.94
CA GLN A 288 8.09 7.80 2.34
C GLN A 288 9.04 7.92 3.52
N LEU A 289 10.04 8.80 3.38
CA LEU A 289 10.98 9.16 4.43
C LEU A 289 10.63 10.53 4.95
N TYR A 290 10.66 10.72 6.26
CA TYR A 290 10.45 12.03 6.85
C TYR A 290 11.35 12.28 8.04
N VAL A 291 11.79 13.54 8.16
CA VAL A 291 12.63 14.01 9.26
C VAL A 291 12.15 15.39 9.68
N SER A 292 12.20 15.66 10.98
CA SER A 292 11.87 16.94 11.57
C SER A 292 13.06 17.46 12.37
N PHE A 293 13.38 18.74 12.22
CA PHE A 293 14.54 19.36 12.88
C PHE A 293 14.27 20.81 13.22
N LYS A 294 15.03 21.35 14.17
CA LYS A 294 15.00 22.79 14.47
C LYS A 294 15.80 23.53 13.39
N PRO A 295 15.39 24.74 12.97
CA PRO A 295 16.09 25.50 11.93
C PRO A 295 17.59 25.68 12.17
N ASP A 296 17.99 25.80 13.44
CA ASP A 296 19.38 26.08 13.86
C ASP A 296 20.25 24.83 14.04
N ASP A 297 19.69 23.62 13.90
CA ASP A 297 20.41 22.38 14.15
C ASP A 297 21.08 21.86 12.87
N PRO A 298 22.41 21.82 12.73
CA PRO A 298 23.06 21.30 11.52
C PRO A 298 23.01 19.77 11.40
N SER A 299 22.59 19.05 12.44
CA SER A 299 22.63 17.58 12.49
C SER A 299 21.71 16.90 11.45
N TYR A 300 20.67 17.59 10.98
CA TYR A 300 19.76 17.05 9.96
C TYR A 300 20.47 16.86 8.62
N VAL A 301 21.43 17.72 8.29
CA VAL A 301 22.20 17.64 7.03
C VAL A 301 23.01 16.36 7.00
N VAL A 302 23.66 16.04 8.12
CA VAL A 302 24.47 14.83 8.28
C VAL A 302 23.58 13.58 8.27
N SER A 303 22.46 13.60 9.00
CA SER A 303 21.53 12.47 9.07
C SER A 303 20.91 12.15 7.71
N LEU A 304 20.46 13.19 6.98
CA LEU A 304 19.94 13.04 5.62
C LEU A 304 21.02 12.56 4.65
N THR A 305 22.22 13.14 4.69
CA THR A 305 23.32 12.75 3.79
C THR A 305 23.78 11.31 4.02
N ASN A 306 23.87 10.89 5.28
CA ASN A 306 24.19 9.51 5.65
C ASN A 306 23.07 8.56 5.23
N CYS A 307 21.81 8.93 5.46
CA CYS A 307 20.67 8.16 4.99
C CYS A 307 20.68 8.01 3.45
N PHE A 308 21.01 9.06 2.69
CA PHE A 308 21.10 8.98 1.23
C PHE A 308 22.24 8.10 0.74
N THR A 309 23.37 8.12 1.45
CA THR A 309 24.53 7.28 1.15
C THR A 309 24.23 5.81 1.44
N SER A 310 23.70 5.50 2.62
CA SER A 310 23.24 4.14 2.98
C SER A 310 22.10 3.66 2.10
N ARG A 311 21.19 4.56 1.68
CA ARG A 311 20.12 4.27 0.74
C ARG A 311 20.67 3.88 -0.63
N LYS A 312 21.68 4.59 -1.17
CA LYS A 312 22.34 4.18 -2.43
C LYS A 312 22.99 2.80 -2.30
N LEU A 313 23.56 2.51 -1.12
CA LEU A 313 24.16 1.21 -0.84
C LEU A 313 23.10 0.09 -0.83
N TRP A 314 21.98 0.31 -0.15
CA TRP A 314 20.92 -0.70 0.03
C TRP A 314 19.98 -0.84 -1.18
N MET A 315 19.66 0.27 -1.84
CA MET A 315 18.84 0.31 -3.07
C MET A 315 19.63 0.12 -4.35
N SER A 316 20.92 -0.26 -4.25
CA SER A 316 21.71 -0.66 -5.42
C SER A 316 21.03 -1.78 -6.22
N ASN A 317 20.25 -2.65 -5.56
CA ASN A 317 19.49 -3.73 -6.19
C ASN A 317 18.03 -3.39 -6.54
N LEU A 318 17.50 -2.26 -6.04
CA LEU A 318 16.14 -1.77 -6.30
C LEU A 318 16.25 -0.41 -7.02
N SER A 319 16.18 -0.41 -8.35
CA SER A 319 16.39 0.78 -9.18
C SER A 319 15.52 1.98 -8.74
N LEU A 320 16.14 2.94 -8.06
CA LEU A 320 15.47 4.15 -7.60
C LEU A 320 15.26 5.12 -8.76
N ASN A 321 14.04 5.62 -8.91
CA ASN A 321 13.76 6.63 -9.90
C ASN A 321 14.02 8.04 -9.37
N SER A 322 15.26 8.52 -9.51
CA SER A 322 15.64 9.87 -9.05
C SER A 322 14.80 10.97 -9.72
N SER A 323 14.36 10.77 -10.97
CA SER A 323 13.55 11.74 -11.70
C SER A 323 12.10 11.87 -11.22
N LYS A 324 11.60 10.88 -10.47
CA LYS A 324 10.23 10.85 -9.94
C LYS A 324 10.15 10.98 -8.42
N THR A 325 11.28 11.03 -7.75
CA THR A 325 11.31 11.27 -6.30
C THR A 325 10.79 12.68 -6.05
N GLU A 326 9.71 12.81 -5.28
CA GLU A 326 9.13 14.11 -4.93
C GLU A 326 9.52 14.48 -3.49
N VAL A 327 9.75 15.77 -3.24
CA VAL A 327 10.10 16.27 -1.90
C VAL A 327 9.19 17.43 -1.52
N LEU A 328 8.58 17.31 -0.35
CA LEU A 328 7.77 18.34 0.28
C LEU A 328 8.49 18.84 1.53
N VAL A 329 8.61 20.14 1.68
CA VAL A 329 9.09 20.77 2.92
C VAL A 329 7.92 21.48 3.57
N VAL A 330 7.71 21.21 4.86
CA VAL A 330 6.66 21.80 5.69
C VAL A 330 7.31 22.73 6.70
N GLY A 331 6.96 24.02 6.61
CA GLY A 331 7.61 25.09 7.36
C GLY A 331 8.93 25.57 6.75
N GLY A 332 9.66 26.38 7.51
CA GLY A 332 10.93 26.98 7.09
C GLY A 332 10.78 28.27 6.27
N ASP A 333 11.82 29.10 6.32
CA ASP A 333 11.92 30.29 5.47
C ASP A 333 12.55 29.95 4.11
N ALA A 334 12.56 30.93 3.19
CA ALA A 334 13.13 30.74 1.86
C ALA A 334 14.60 30.29 1.89
N LYS A 335 15.39 30.79 2.84
CA LYS A 335 16.81 30.43 2.99
C LYS A 335 17.01 28.97 3.40
N THR A 336 16.16 28.46 4.30
CA THR A 336 16.21 27.05 4.69
C THR A 336 15.89 26.15 3.51
N LEU A 337 14.90 26.53 2.70
CA LEU A 337 14.54 25.79 1.49
C LEU A 337 15.68 25.72 0.47
N ASP A 338 16.40 26.82 0.27
CA ASP A 338 17.54 26.86 -0.65
C ASP A 338 18.68 25.96 -0.18
N THR A 339 18.97 25.96 1.13
CA THR A 339 19.99 25.09 1.73
C THR A 339 19.65 23.61 1.53
N ILE A 340 18.39 23.24 1.78
CA ILE A 340 17.88 21.89 1.57
C ILE A 340 18.03 21.49 0.09
N ALA A 341 17.66 22.37 -0.83
CA ALA A 341 17.79 22.13 -2.27
C ALA A 341 19.25 21.86 -2.70
N SER A 342 20.21 22.60 -2.14
CA SER A 342 21.64 22.38 -2.38
C SER A 342 22.09 20.98 -1.93
N ILE A 343 21.73 20.54 -0.71
CA ILE A 343 22.10 19.23 -0.16
C ILE A 343 21.61 18.08 -1.05
N PHE A 344 20.36 18.17 -1.51
CA PHE A 344 19.80 17.16 -2.41
C PHE A 344 20.53 17.07 -3.74
N THR A 345 20.86 18.24 -4.31
CA THR A 345 21.57 18.35 -5.59
C THR A 345 22.96 17.74 -5.48
N THR A 346 23.70 18.02 -4.40
CA THR A 346 25.03 17.44 -4.13
C THR A 346 25.00 15.91 -4.04
N ASN A 347 23.89 15.34 -3.55
CA ASN A 347 23.75 13.89 -3.42
C ASN A 347 23.19 13.21 -4.67
N GLY A 348 23.06 13.93 -5.79
CA GLY A 348 22.59 13.41 -7.07
C GLY A 348 21.08 13.13 -7.09
N ILE A 349 20.31 13.78 -6.22
CA ILE A 349 18.85 13.75 -6.23
C ILE A 349 18.39 15.05 -6.86
N THR A 350 17.64 14.97 -7.96
CA THR A 350 17.04 16.15 -8.59
C THR A 350 15.97 16.69 -7.65
N PHE A 351 16.30 17.71 -6.87
CA PHE A 351 15.33 18.39 -6.03
C PHE A 351 14.43 19.24 -6.90
N LYS A 352 13.22 18.76 -7.17
CA LYS A 352 12.17 19.58 -7.74
C LYS A 352 11.36 20.16 -6.59
N ARG A 353 11.47 21.47 -6.36
CA ARG A 353 10.57 22.19 -5.45
C ARG A 353 9.14 21.99 -5.93
N THR A 354 8.38 21.19 -5.20
CA THR A 354 6.96 20.97 -5.43
C THR A 354 6.18 21.55 -4.27
N ASP A 355 5.41 22.61 -4.55
CA ASP A 355 4.53 23.23 -3.54
C ASP A 355 3.42 22.28 -3.09
N CYS A 356 3.17 21.23 -3.88
CA CYS A 356 2.22 20.17 -3.58
C CYS A 356 2.70 18.84 -4.16
N VAL A 357 2.63 17.78 -3.36
CA VAL A 357 3.00 16.39 -3.74
C VAL A 357 1.80 15.47 -3.64
N LYS A 358 1.81 14.37 -4.39
CA LYS A 358 0.74 13.37 -4.33
C LYS A 358 1.22 12.13 -3.57
N ASP A 359 0.78 12.00 -2.32
CA ASP A 359 1.11 10.87 -1.46
C ASP A 359 -0.10 9.94 -1.26
N LEU A 360 0.03 8.66 -1.63
CA LEU A 360 -1.02 7.62 -1.55
C LEU A 360 -2.41 8.09 -2.00
N GLY A 361 -2.48 8.94 -3.03
CA GLY A 361 -3.73 9.47 -3.60
C GLY A 361 -4.21 10.80 -3.01
N VAL A 362 -3.60 11.29 -1.94
CA VAL A 362 -3.89 12.58 -1.30
C VAL A 362 -2.90 13.64 -1.79
N LEU A 363 -3.35 14.89 -1.94
CA LEU A 363 -2.47 16.00 -2.32
C LEU A 363 -2.07 16.75 -1.05
N LEU A 364 -0.78 16.77 -0.74
CA LEU A 364 -0.21 17.44 0.43
C LEU A 364 0.51 18.70 -0.03
N ASP A 365 0.22 19.84 0.60
CA ASP A 365 0.89 21.11 0.37
C ASP A 365 1.81 21.46 1.55
N GLY A 366 2.78 22.37 1.35
CA GLY A 366 3.77 22.72 2.38
C GLY A 366 3.19 23.36 3.65
N LYS A 367 1.90 23.73 3.63
CA LYS A 367 1.15 24.20 4.79
C LYS A 367 0.19 23.15 5.35
N LEU A 368 0.09 21.97 4.75
CA LEU A 368 -0.90 20.94 5.06
C LEU A 368 -2.34 21.48 5.11
N SER A 369 -2.68 22.44 4.23
CA SER A 369 -4.02 23.03 4.19
C SER A 369 -5.07 22.16 3.50
N PHE A 370 -4.62 21.15 2.72
CA PHE A 370 -5.44 20.24 1.93
C PHE A 370 -6.36 20.94 0.91
N VAL A 371 -6.20 22.23 0.66
CA VAL A 371 -7.04 22.99 -0.29
C VAL A 371 -6.91 22.44 -1.70
N SER A 372 -5.68 22.14 -2.14
CA SER A 372 -5.41 21.52 -3.45
C SER A 372 -6.07 20.15 -3.58
N HIS A 373 -6.03 19.35 -2.53
CA HIS A 373 -6.70 18.04 -2.48
C HIS A 373 -8.22 18.17 -2.62
N VAL A 374 -8.83 19.01 -1.79
CA VAL A 374 -10.28 19.24 -1.78
C VAL A 374 -10.76 19.79 -3.12
N ASN A 375 -10.00 20.69 -3.75
CA ASN A 375 -10.33 21.20 -5.08
C ASN A 375 -10.28 20.10 -6.15
N ALA A 376 -9.25 19.25 -6.14
CA ALA A 376 -9.13 18.12 -7.06
C ALA A 376 -10.28 17.12 -6.89
N LEU A 377 -10.61 16.75 -5.64
CA LEU A 377 -11.74 15.89 -5.32
C LEU A 377 -13.07 16.50 -5.77
N THR A 378 -13.28 17.80 -5.51
CA THR A 378 -14.50 18.51 -5.91
C THR A 378 -14.68 18.49 -7.43
N LYS A 379 -13.62 18.76 -8.19
CA LYS A 379 -13.62 18.69 -9.66
C LYS A 379 -13.96 17.28 -10.15
N SER A 380 -13.30 16.26 -9.58
CA SER A 380 -13.54 14.86 -9.94
C SER A 380 -14.99 14.43 -9.66
N CYS A 381 -15.51 14.71 -8.46
CA CYS A 381 -16.87 14.40 -8.08
C CYS A 381 -17.89 15.13 -8.96
N PHE A 382 -17.64 16.40 -9.29
CA PHE A 382 -18.54 17.16 -10.16
C PHE A 382 -18.65 16.56 -11.57
N LEU A 383 -17.53 16.13 -12.15
CA LEU A 383 -17.55 15.46 -13.46
C LEU A 383 -18.41 14.19 -13.42
N GLN A 384 -18.28 13.38 -12.38
CA GLN A 384 -19.06 12.14 -12.22
C GLN A 384 -20.54 12.44 -11.99
N LEU A 385 -20.86 13.42 -11.12
CA LEU A 385 -22.24 13.85 -10.89
C LEU A 385 -22.89 14.37 -12.16
N ARG A 386 -22.17 15.11 -13.00
CA ARG A 386 -22.67 15.57 -14.30
C ARG A 386 -23.01 14.40 -15.21
N SER A 387 -22.17 13.36 -15.24
CA SER A 387 -22.44 12.15 -16.02
C SER A 387 -23.67 11.40 -15.50
N ILE A 388 -23.80 11.23 -14.18
CA ILE A 388 -24.96 10.58 -13.56
C ILE A 388 -26.24 11.39 -13.83
N ALA A 389 -26.18 12.72 -13.69
CA ALA A 389 -27.32 13.62 -13.95
C ALA A 389 -27.84 13.50 -15.39
N LYS A 390 -26.96 13.32 -16.39
CA LYS A 390 -27.38 13.07 -17.78
C LYS A 390 -28.17 11.77 -17.94
N MET A 391 -27.81 10.73 -17.19
CA MET A 391 -28.45 9.42 -17.25
C MET A 391 -29.65 9.30 -16.29
N GLN A 392 -29.87 10.29 -15.42
CA GLN A 392 -30.85 10.26 -14.32
C GLN A 392 -32.29 9.92 -14.76
N ARG A 393 -32.67 10.28 -16.01
CA ARG A 393 -33.98 9.97 -16.58
C ARG A 393 -34.19 8.46 -16.81
N PHE A 394 -33.10 7.72 -17.01
CA PHE A 394 -33.11 6.28 -17.29
C PHE A 394 -32.77 5.43 -16.07
N LEU A 395 -32.45 6.07 -14.94
CA LEU A 395 -32.04 5.39 -13.72
C LEU A 395 -33.17 5.42 -12.69
N CYS A 396 -33.41 4.27 -12.06
CA CYS A 396 -34.20 4.21 -10.83
C CYS A 396 -33.38 4.80 -9.66
N ARG A 397 -34.07 5.12 -8.55
CA ARG A 397 -33.41 5.70 -7.36
C ARG A 397 -32.26 4.84 -6.84
N TRP A 398 -32.47 3.53 -6.76
CA TRP A 398 -31.50 2.56 -6.25
C TRP A 398 -30.22 2.51 -7.10
N ASP A 399 -30.34 2.49 -8.43
CA ASP A 399 -29.15 2.48 -9.30
C ASP A 399 -28.45 3.83 -9.33
N SER A 400 -29.19 4.94 -9.24
CA SER A 400 -28.61 6.26 -9.05
C SER A 400 -27.81 6.35 -7.74
N GLU A 401 -28.33 5.77 -6.66
CA GLU A 401 -27.66 5.72 -5.36
C GLU A 401 -26.38 4.87 -5.42
N LYS A 402 -26.41 3.69 -6.04
CA LYS A 402 -25.20 2.88 -6.29
C LYS A 402 -24.13 3.66 -7.04
N LEU A 403 -24.49 4.36 -8.10
CA LEU A 403 -23.53 5.16 -8.89
C LEU A 403 -22.96 6.30 -8.06
N VAL A 404 -23.79 6.99 -7.27
CA VAL A 404 -23.32 8.04 -6.36
C VAL A 404 -22.40 7.50 -5.29
N HIS A 405 -22.69 6.35 -4.69
CA HIS A 405 -21.80 5.75 -3.71
C HIS A 405 -20.47 5.31 -4.33
N ALA A 406 -20.52 4.66 -5.50
CA ALA A 406 -19.34 4.18 -6.21
C ALA A 406 -18.42 5.31 -6.69
N PHE A 407 -18.99 6.44 -7.13
CA PHE A 407 -18.22 7.53 -7.75
C PHE A 407 -18.12 8.82 -6.93
N VAL A 408 -18.89 9.00 -5.87
CA VAL A 408 -18.84 10.24 -5.08
C VAL A 408 -18.57 9.90 -3.63
N SER A 409 -19.40 9.11 -2.96
CA SER A 409 -19.19 8.79 -1.54
C SER A 409 -17.84 8.11 -1.31
N SER A 410 -17.47 7.13 -2.14
CA SER A 410 -16.16 6.47 -2.05
C SER A 410 -14.97 7.42 -2.12
N ARG A 411 -15.08 8.52 -2.89
CA ARG A 411 -14.05 9.55 -3.02
C ARG A 411 -14.05 10.54 -1.86
N LEU A 412 -15.23 10.84 -1.32
CA LEU A 412 -15.38 11.69 -0.14
C LEU A 412 -14.91 10.98 1.14
N ASP A 413 -15.03 9.65 1.19
CA ASP A 413 -14.68 8.83 2.35
C ASP A 413 -13.23 8.31 2.32
N TYR A 414 -12.53 8.50 1.19
CA TYR A 414 -11.12 8.11 1.03
C TYR A 414 -10.19 9.10 1.75
N CYS A 415 -9.46 8.62 2.75
CA CYS A 415 -8.51 9.41 3.56
C CYS A 415 -9.12 10.68 4.19
N ASN A 416 -10.41 10.63 4.54
CA ASN A 416 -11.10 11.81 5.07
C ASN A 416 -10.71 12.14 6.52
N ALA A 417 -10.09 11.20 7.26
CA ALA A 417 -9.50 11.47 8.57
C ALA A 417 -8.51 12.66 8.55
N LEU A 418 -7.78 12.82 7.45
CA LEU A 418 -6.78 13.89 7.30
C LEU A 418 -7.39 15.30 7.24
N LEU A 419 -8.70 15.40 6.98
CA LEU A 419 -9.41 16.68 6.91
C LEU A 419 -9.85 17.17 8.29
N LEU A 420 -9.55 16.44 9.37
CA LEU A 420 -9.85 16.87 10.73
C LEU A 420 -9.19 18.23 11.02
N GLY A 421 -9.93 19.15 11.62
CA GLY A 421 -9.44 20.50 11.94
C GLY A 421 -9.39 21.45 10.73
N CYS A 422 -9.47 20.98 9.48
CA CYS A 422 -9.44 21.88 8.33
C CYS A 422 -10.56 22.95 8.42
N PRO A 423 -10.31 24.18 7.92
CA PRO A 423 -11.31 25.25 7.96
C PRO A 423 -12.64 24.84 7.34
N TYR A 424 -13.75 25.29 7.93
CA TYR A 424 -15.09 25.01 7.44
C TYR A 424 -15.28 25.40 5.96
N GLN A 425 -14.65 26.48 5.51
CA GLN A 425 -14.69 26.93 4.10
C GLN A 425 -14.07 25.91 3.13
N THR A 426 -13.12 25.11 3.60
CA THR A 426 -12.50 24.03 2.82
C THR A 426 -13.44 22.82 2.79
N VAL A 427 -13.86 22.32 3.95
CA VAL A 427 -14.72 21.12 4.06
C VAL A 427 -16.11 21.33 3.44
N SER A 428 -16.67 22.54 3.55
CA SER A 428 -17.98 22.88 2.97
C SER A 428 -18.05 22.71 1.46
N ARG A 429 -16.93 22.81 0.73
CA ARG A 429 -16.88 22.53 -0.72
C ARG A 429 -17.24 21.08 -1.03
N LEU A 430 -16.80 20.15 -0.19
CA LEU A 430 -17.15 18.74 -0.26
C LEU A 430 -18.61 18.51 0.14
N GLN A 431 -19.09 19.20 1.19
CA GLN A 431 -20.50 19.15 1.59
C GLN A 431 -21.42 19.55 0.45
N LEU A 432 -21.07 20.58 -0.32
CA LEU A 432 -21.85 20.99 -1.49
C LEU A 432 -21.91 19.90 -2.57
N ARG A 433 -20.84 19.09 -2.74
CA ARG A 433 -20.87 17.94 -3.67
C ARG A 433 -21.76 16.82 -3.15
N GLN A 434 -21.71 16.51 -1.85
CA GLN A 434 -22.62 15.54 -1.25
C GLN A 434 -24.08 16.00 -1.37
N ASN A 435 -24.35 17.28 -1.14
CA ASN A 435 -25.68 17.87 -1.29
C ASN A 435 -26.17 17.72 -2.73
N ALA A 436 -25.34 18.07 -3.72
CA ALA A 436 -25.69 17.87 -5.13
C ALA A 436 -25.97 16.40 -5.47
N ALA A 437 -25.18 15.48 -4.90
CA ALA A 437 -25.36 14.05 -5.08
C ALA A 437 -26.72 13.57 -4.50
N ALA A 438 -27.05 14.01 -3.28
CA ALA A 438 -28.32 13.69 -2.64
C ALA A 438 -29.50 14.18 -3.47
N ARG A 439 -29.41 15.42 -4.00
CA ARG A 439 -30.45 15.98 -4.87
C ARG A 439 -30.62 15.20 -6.17
N ILE A 440 -29.55 14.66 -6.75
CA ILE A 440 -29.64 13.82 -7.95
C ILE A 440 -30.35 12.50 -7.63
N VAL A 441 -30.06 11.86 -6.49
CA VAL A 441 -30.71 10.60 -6.11
C VAL A 441 -32.21 10.81 -5.84
N THR A 442 -32.57 11.87 -5.13
CA THR A 442 -33.97 12.12 -4.71
C THR A 442 -34.77 12.98 -5.68
N ARG A 443 -34.14 13.49 -6.75
CA ARG A 443 -34.75 14.42 -7.72
C ARG A 443 -35.32 15.69 -7.07
N THR A 444 -34.80 16.08 -5.91
CA THR A 444 -35.21 17.32 -5.22
C THR A 444 -34.73 18.55 -5.98
N ARG A 445 -35.47 19.64 -5.92
CA ARG A 445 -35.15 20.87 -6.64
C ARG A 445 -33.89 21.51 -6.05
N LYS A 446 -33.24 22.39 -6.81
CA LYS A 446 -31.96 23.03 -6.44
C LYS A 446 -32.03 23.80 -5.11
N TYR A 447 -33.16 24.46 -4.85
CA TYR A 447 -33.34 25.39 -3.73
C TYR A 447 -34.02 24.77 -2.50
N ASP A 448 -34.51 23.53 -2.60
CA ASP A 448 -35.17 22.85 -1.48
C ASP A 448 -34.20 22.66 -0.32
N HIS A 449 -34.68 22.70 0.92
CA HIS A 449 -33.83 22.51 2.08
C HIS A 449 -33.19 21.11 2.09
N ILE A 450 -31.85 21.04 2.22
CA ILE A 450 -31.11 19.79 2.00
C ILE A 450 -31.09 18.85 3.22
N THR A 451 -31.20 19.39 4.43
CA THR A 451 -31.08 18.60 5.67
C THR A 451 -32.10 17.45 5.77
N PRO A 452 -33.41 17.64 5.45
CA PRO A 452 -34.38 16.55 5.40
C PRO A 452 -34.00 15.47 4.39
N VAL A 453 -33.43 15.87 3.25
CA VAL A 453 -33.01 14.94 2.19
C VAL A 453 -31.89 14.05 2.68
N LEU A 454 -30.85 14.63 3.31
CA LEU A 454 -29.75 13.86 3.89
C LEU A 454 -30.23 12.92 4.99
N LYS A 455 -31.12 13.36 5.87
CA LYS A 455 -31.74 12.50 6.90
C LYS A 455 -32.54 11.35 6.27
N SER A 456 -33.33 11.62 5.23
CA SER A 456 -34.12 10.58 4.52
C SER A 456 -33.26 9.55 3.81
N LEU A 457 -32.04 9.92 3.41
CA LEU A 457 -31.05 9.01 2.81
C LEU A 457 -30.16 8.34 3.85
N HIS A 458 -30.27 8.72 5.13
CA HIS A 458 -29.32 8.33 6.18
C HIS A 458 -27.86 8.71 5.83
N TRP A 459 -27.66 9.85 5.18
CA TRP A 459 -26.34 10.32 4.79
C TRP A 459 -25.80 11.33 5.79
N LEU A 460 -24.76 10.95 6.52
CA LEU A 460 -24.02 11.87 7.40
C LEU A 460 -23.39 13.01 6.59
N PRO A 461 -23.55 14.28 7.01
CA PRO A 461 -22.75 15.41 6.54
C PRO A 461 -21.24 15.12 6.56
N VAL A 462 -20.49 15.72 5.64
CA VAL A 462 -19.05 15.47 5.44
C VAL A 462 -18.24 15.72 6.71
N SER A 463 -18.51 16.79 7.46
CA SER A 463 -17.82 17.05 8.73
C SER A 463 -17.99 15.88 9.72
N TYR A 464 -19.22 15.43 9.91
CA TYR A 464 -19.49 14.30 10.80
C TYR A 464 -18.91 12.98 10.28
N ARG A 465 -18.71 12.83 8.96
CA ARG A 465 -18.00 11.66 8.42
C ARG A 465 -16.52 11.66 8.80
N VAL A 466 -15.90 12.83 8.83
CA VAL A 466 -14.52 13.00 9.32
C VAL A 466 -14.46 12.66 10.81
N ASP A 467 -15.36 13.23 11.61
CA ASP A 467 -15.45 12.95 13.05
C ASP A 467 -15.65 11.45 13.32
N TYR A 468 -16.61 10.83 12.61
CA TYR A 468 -16.87 9.39 12.71
C TYR A 468 -15.62 8.56 12.38
N LYS A 469 -14.84 8.97 11.37
CA LYS A 469 -13.62 8.26 11.00
C LYS A 469 -12.57 8.33 12.11
N ILE A 470 -12.36 9.51 12.68
CA ILE A 470 -11.42 9.71 13.78
C ILE A 470 -11.86 8.91 15.00
N LEU A 471 -13.14 9.00 15.38
CA LEU A 471 -13.70 8.22 16.49
C LEU A 471 -13.53 6.71 16.27
N LEU A 472 -13.72 6.22 15.04
CA LEU A 472 -13.49 4.81 14.71
C LEU A 472 -12.03 4.40 14.85
N LEU A 473 -11.09 5.23 14.38
CA LEU A 473 -9.65 4.97 14.54
C LEU A 473 -9.25 4.99 16.02
N THR A 474 -9.73 5.97 16.77
CA THR A 474 -9.51 6.11 18.21
C THR A 474 -10.08 4.95 19.00
N TYR A 475 -11.33 4.56 18.73
CA TYR A 475 -11.96 3.40 19.36
C TYR A 475 -11.14 2.12 19.13
N LYS A 476 -10.74 1.87 17.89
CA LYS A 476 -9.91 0.71 17.55
C LYS A 476 -8.58 0.74 18.29
N ALA A 477 -7.94 1.90 18.43
CA ALA A 477 -6.67 2.03 19.12
C ALA A 477 -6.79 1.79 20.63
N ILE A 478 -7.81 2.34 21.28
CA ILE A 478 -8.09 2.11 22.71
C ILE A 478 -8.33 0.62 23.01
N HIS A 479 -8.99 -0.09 22.10
CA HIS A 479 -9.35 -1.50 22.28
C HIS A 479 -8.28 -2.48 21.74
N GLY A 480 -7.09 -1.98 21.35
CA GLY A 480 -6.02 -2.83 20.83
C GLY A 480 -6.32 -3.50 19.47
N ILE A 481 -7.35 -3.01 18.76
CA ILE A 481 -7.75 -3.50 17.42
C ILE A 481 -7.00 -2.72 16.32
N ALA A 482 -6.56 -1.49 16.62
CA ALA A 482 -5.77 -0.70 15.68
C ALA A 482 -4.31 -1.17 15.64
N LEU A 483 -3.60 -0.55 14.71
CA LEU A 483 -2.21 -0.81 14.43
C LEU A 483 -1.33 -0.25 15.55
N ALA A 484 -0.23 -0.94 15.87
CA ALA A 484 0.68 -0.54 16.94
C ALA A 484 1.07 0.95 16.86
N TYR A 485 1.44 1.42 15.67
CA TYR A 485 1.85 2.82 15.45
C TYR A 485 0.74 3.86 15.65
N LEU A 486 -0.55 3.46 15.61
CA LEU A 486 -1.68 4.33 15.96
C LEU A 486 -2.00 4.26 17.45
N CYS A 487 -1.91 3.07 18.05
CA CYS A 487 -2.08 2.90 19.49
C CYS A 487 -1.05 3.74 20.26
N GLU A 488 0.19 3.81 19.77
CA GLU A 488 1.27 4.62 20.34
C GLU A 488 0.98 6.14 20.34
N ILE A 489 0.06 6.63 19.49
CA ILE A 489 -0.32 8.05 19.44
C ILE A 489 -1.28 8.40 20.59
N ILE A 490 -2.08 7.44 21.04
CA ILE A 490 -3.19 7.67 21.97
C ILE A 490 -2.73 7.38 23.39
N ASN A 491 -2.84 8.41 24.25
CA ASN A 491 -2.50 8.31 25.65
C ASN A 491 -3.78 8.41 26.49
N LEU A 492 -4.06 7.38 27.29
CA LEU A 492 -5.13 7.43 28.29
C LEU A 492 -4.78 8.46 29.37
N TYR A 493 -5.77 9.24 29.77
CA TYR A 493 -5.63 10.17 30.88
C TYR A 493 -5.68 9.38 32.19
N ILE A 494 -4.58 9.41 32.95
CA ILE A 494 -4.51 8.84 34.28
C ILE A 494 -4.53 10.01 35.27
N PRO A 495 -5.61 10.18 36.06
CA PRO A 495 -5.66 11.26 37.03
C PRO A 495 -4.66 11.02 38.16
N GLY A 496 -4.01 12.08 38.66
CA GLY A 496 -3.06 11.98 39.78
C GLY A 496 -3.70 11.66 41.14
N ARG A 497 -5.04 11.58 41.19
CA ARG A 497 -5.85 11.22 42.38
C ARG A 497 -7.02 10.35 41.91
N TYR A 498 -7.55 9.50 42.79
CA TYR A 498 -8.76 8.74 42.49
C TYR A 498 -9.95 9.68 42.33
N LEU A 499 -10.48 9.77 41.12
CA LEU A 499 -11.68 10.56 40.78
C LEU A 499 -12.81 9.59 40.40
N CYS A 500 -14.06 9.97 40.65
CA CYS A 500 -15.23 9.20 40.19
C CYS A 500 -15.28 9.04 38.67
N SER A 501 -14.53 9.87 37.93
CA SER A 501 -14.43 9.85 36.47
C SER A 501 -13.27 8.99 35.93
N LEU A 502 -12.63 8.17 36.78
CA LEU A 502 -11.50 7.34 36.39
C LEU A 502 -11.89 6.28 35.34
N ASP A 503 -13.12 5.77 35.41
CA ASP A 503 -13.67 4.80 34.46
C ASP A 503 -14.28 5.44 33.19
N ALA A 504 -14.22 6.77 33.05
CA ALA A 504 -14.81 7.47 31.90
C ALA A 504 -13.98 7.34 30.60
N GLY A 505 -12.79 6.76 30.67
CA GLY A 505 -11.94 6.48 29.50
C GLY A 505 -11.40 7.74 28.81
N TYR A 506 -11.14 8.81 29.56
CA TYR A 506 -10.65 10.07 28.98
C TYR A 506 -9.26 9.90 28.34
N LEU A 507 -9.02 10.69 27.29
CA LEU A 507 -7.73 10.79 26.61
C LEU A 507 -6.97 12.03 27.07
N LYS A 508 -5.64 11.93 27.12
CA LYS A 508 -4.78 13.07 27.37
C LYS A 508 -4.82 14.02 26.17
N VAL A 509 -5.22 15.26 26.41
CA VAL A 509 -5.20 16.31 25.40
C VAL A 509 -3.77 16.84 25.24
N PRO A 510 -3.18 16.82 24.03
CA PRO A 510 -1.86 17.40 23.80
C PRO A 510 -1.91 18.93 23.91
N VAL A 511 -0.80 19.54 24.33
CA VAL A 511 -0.65 20.99 24.31
C VAL A 511 -0.41 21.43 22.87
N ILE A 512 -1.22 22.37 22.38
CA ILE A 512 -1.13 22.93 21.03
C ILE A 512 -0.65 24.37 21.16
N ASN A 513 0.50 24.69 20.57
CA ASN A 513 1.16 25.99 20.66
C ASN A 513 0.93 26.88 19.42
N LYS A 514 0.59 26.29 18.28
CA LYS A 514 0.41 26.98 17.00
C LYS A 514 -0.92 26.64 16.34
N THR A 515 -1.54 27.66 15.75
CA THR A 515 -2.75 27.55 14.92
C THR A 515 -2.48 27.67 13.43
N SER A 516 -1.21 27.87 13.03
CA SER A 516 -0.85 28.37 11.69
C SER A 516 -0.55 27.30 10.63
N VAL A 517 -0.21 26.07 11.02
CA VAL A 517 0.04 24.96 10.07
C VAL A 517 -1.21 24.10 9.93
N GLY A 518 -1.70 24.00 8.70
CA GLY A 518 -2.91 23.31 8.27
C GLY A 518 -4.23 23.99 8.60
N GLY A 519 -4.19 25.14 9.29
CA GLY A 519 -5.39 25.85 9.72
C GLY A 519 -6.28 25.00 10.62
N HIS A 520 -5.67 24.02 11.30
CA HIS A 520 -6.32 23.09 12.19
C HIS A 520 -6.55 23.78 13.55
N THR A 521 -7.80 24.09 13.87
CA THR A 521 -8.23 24.56 15.19
C THR A 521 -9.07 23.52 15.89
#